data_AF-A0A7S2N0R7-F1
#
_entry.id   AF-A0A7S2N0R7-F1
#
_cell.length_a   1.000
_cell.length_b   1.000
_cell.length_c   1.000
_cell.angle_alpha   90.00
_cell.angle_beta   90.00
_cell.angle_gamma   90.00
#
_symmetry.space_group_name_H-M   'P 1'
#
loop_
_entity.id
_entity.type
_entity.pdbx_description
1 polymer ?
#
loop_
_entity_poly.entity_id
_entity_poly.type
_entity_poly.pdbx_seq_one_letter_code
_entity_poly.pdbx_strand_id
1 'polypeptide(L)'
;NHLRSWLAYFFGNYELASRLVGEIQGNNPTTQATFSTCSLVFVEGLISSALACKTNENKWKNLAFESIEKMCHFAEHAPSNYLHMLLLLQAESSVFLGEPILAAKGYDNAIKAAGENGFIQDQAIAYERAGLFHLEQGNDSMASQYYGQAHNAYLKWGAKRKADQLRLHCPF
;
A
#
# COMPACT_ATOMS: atom_id res chain seq x y z
N ASN A 1 -4.39 17.42 2.04
CA ASN A 1 -4.97 16.98 3.32
C ASN A 1 -5.06 15.46 3.37
N HIS A 2 -4.19 14.81 4.15
CA HIS A 2 -3.97 13.35 4.32
C HIS A 2 -5.14 12.41 3.95
N LEU A 3 -6.35 12.67 4.46
CA LEU A 3 -7.57 11.90 4.17
C LEU A 3 -7.92 11.82 2.67
N ARG A 4 -7.67 12.88 1.89
CA ARG A 4 -7.92 12.89 0.44
C ARG A 4 -6.92 12.02 -0.33
N SER A 5 -5.66 12.00 0.09
CA SER A 5 -4.64 11.13 -0.51
C SER A 5 -4.92 9.67 -0.20
N TRP A 6 -5.31 9.41 1.06
CA TRP A 6 -5.75 8.08 1.51
C TRP A 6 -6.95 7.62 0.70
N LEU A 7 -8.02 8.43 0.58
CA LEU A 7 -9.21 8.12 -0.23
C LEU A 7 -8.89 7.97 -1.73
N ALA A 8 -8.04 8.82 -2.32
CA ALA A 8 -7.68 8.73 -3.74
C ALA A 8 -6.95 7.41 -4.05
N TYR A 9 -6.00 7.03 -3.19
CA TYR A 9 -5.35 5.72 -3.27
C TYR A 9 -6.36 4.59 -3.05
N PHE A 10 -7.20 4.70 -2.02
CA PHE A 10 -8.21 3.71 -1.67
C PHE A 10 -9.21 3.45 -2.81
N PHE A 11 -9.51 4.44 -3.65
CA PHE A 11 -10.42 4.29 -4.79
C PHE A 11 -9.70 4.08 -6.14
N GLY A 12 -8.38 3.88 -6.16
CA GLY A 12 -7.61 3.62 -7.38
C GLY A 12 -7.40 4.83 -8.29
N ASN A 13 -7.63 6.06 -7.80
CA ASN A 13 -7.41 7.28 -8.56
C ASN A 13 -5.94 7.74 -8.43
N TYR A 14 -5.05 7.04 -9.13
CA TYR A 14 -3.61 7.27 -9.08
C TYR A 14 -3.19 8.65 -9.62
N GLU A 15 -3.95 9.26 -10.53
CA GLU A 15 -3.69 10.61 -11.06
C GLU A 15 -3.94 11.70 -10.00
N LEU A 16 -5.03 11.58 -9.25
CA LEU A 16 -5.31 12.48 -8.13
C LEU A 16 -4.31 12.25 -6.99
N ALA A 17 -3.94 10.99 -6.74
CA ALA A 17 -2.94 10.63 -5.74
C ALA A 17 -1.56 11.24 -6.05
N SER A 18 -1.12 11.22 -7.32
CA SER A 18 0.13 11.82 -7.77
C SER A 18 0.16 13.35 -7.60
N ARG A 19 -0.93 14.05 -7.93
CA ARG A 19 -1.04 15.51 -7.70
C ARG A 19 -0.94 15.87 -6.22
N LEU A 20 -1.58 15.07 -5.36
CA LEU A 20 -1.56 15.29 -3.92
C LEU A 20 -0.18 15.04 -3.31
N VAL A 21 0.62 14.10 -3.84
CA VAL A 21 2.03 13.93 -3.46
C VAL A 21 2.85 15.17 -3.84
N GLY A 22 2.63 15.72 -5.05
CA GLY A 22 3.27 16.97 -5.48
C GLY A 22 2.93 18.17 -4.60
N GLU A 23 1.68 18.29 -4.13
CA GLU A 23 1.26 19.33 -3.19
C GLU A 23 1.89 19.17 -1.79
N ILE A 24 2.07 17.92 -1.34
CA ILE A 24 2.75 17.62 -0.06
C ILE A 24 4.23 18.02 -0.15
N GLN A 25 4.89 17.76 -1.28
CA GLN A 25 6.28 18.14 -1.53
C GLN A 25 6.46 19.65 -1.78
N GLY A 26 5.46 20.32 -2.35
CA GLY A 26 5.50 21.75 -2.71
C GLY A 26 5.31 22.73 -1.54
N ASN A 27 4.88 22.27 -0.36
CA ASN A 27 4.78 23.11 0.84
C ASN A 27 6.15 23.20 1.56
N ASN A 28 6.91 24.23 1.19
CA ASN A 28 8.10 24.84 1.82
C ASN A 28 8.95 24.03 2.84
N PRO A 29 10.29 23.92 2.62
CA PRO A 29 11.23 23.26 3.54
C PRO A 29 11.43 23.99 4.88
N THR A 30 10.90 25.20 5.08
CA THR A 30 10.99 25.95 6.34
C THR A 30 10.03 25.47 7.43
N THR A 31 9.10 24.59 7.09
CA THR A 31 8.21 23.87 8.03
C THR A 31 8.60 22.39 8.17
N GLN A 32 9.80 22.01 7.75
CA GLN A 32 10.34 20.65 7.67
C GLN A 32 10.84 20.11 9.02
N ALA A 33 10.13 20.44 10.09
CA ALA A 33 10.06 19.64 11.32
C ALA A 33 8.61 19.22 11.61
N THR A 34 7.71 19.33 10.62
CA THR A 34 6.36 18.79 10.72
C THR A 34 6.48 17.28 10.60
N PHE A 35 6.37 16.58 11.73
CA PHE A 35 6.28 15.12 11.84
C PHE A 35 5.54 14.53 10.64
N SER A 36 6.28 13.91 9.72
CA SER A 36 5.65 13.07 8.71
C SER A 36 5.05 11.89 9.47
N THR A 37 3.75 11.93 9.73
CA THR A 37 3.05 10.82 10.38
C THR A 37 3.27 9.55 9.58
N CYS A 38 3.49 8.41 10.24
CA CYS A 38 3.79 7.13 9.57
C CYS A 38 2.79 6.80 8.44
N SER A 39 1.51 7.15 8.62
CA SER A 39 0.46 6.99 7.62
C SER A 39 0.69 7.77 6.32
N LEU A 40 1.29 8.97 6.38
CA LEU A 40 1.64 9.75 5.17
C LEU A 40 2.76 9.06 4.39
N VAL A 41 3.81 8.63 5.09
CA VAL A 41 4.94 7.90 4.51
C VAL A 41 4.46 6.60 3.87
N PHE A 42 3.56 5.89 4.54
CA PHE A 42 2.98 4.65 4.02
C PHE A 42 2.20 4.87 2.72
N VAL A 43 1.31 5.86 2.67
CA VAL A 43 0.55 6.18 1.47
C VAL A 43 1.45 6.65 0.33
N GLU A 44 2.45 7.49 0.62
CA GLU A 44 3.44 7.94 -0.37
C GLU A 44 4.20 6.75 -0.97
N GLY A 45 4.64 5.81 -0.13
CA GLY A 45 5.30 4.59 -0.58
C GLY A 45 4.41 3.72 -1.47
N LEU A 46 3.13 3.59 -1.14
CA LEU A 46 2.18 2.82 -1.95
C LEU A 46 1.86 3.48 -3.30
N ILE A 47 1.71 4.81 -3.32
CA ILE A 47 1.47 5.58 -4.56
C ILE A 47 2.71 5.52 -5.47
N SER A 48 3.88 5.78 -4.89
CA SER A 48 5.15 5.77 -5.63
C SER A 48 5.46 4.39 -6.20
N SER A 49 5.21 3.31 -5.45
CA SER A 49 5.34 1.94 -5.97
C SER A 49 4.39 1.66 -7.13
N ALA A 50 3.11 2.06 -7.01
CA ALA A 50 2.13 1.88 -8.09
C ALA A 50 2.50 2.68 -9.36
N LEU A 51 3.05 3.89 -9.20
CA LEU A 51 3.53 4.71 -10.32
C LEU A 51 4.82 4.15 -10.92
N ALA A 52 5.72 3.63 -10.11
CA ALA A 52 6.93 2.95 -10.57
C ALA A 52 6.61 1.74 -11.45
N CYS A 53 5.60 0.93 -11.10
CA CYS A 53 5.12 -0.16 -11.96
C CYS A 53 4.56 0.34 -13.30
N LYS A 54 3.85 1.48 -13.31
CA LYS A 54 3.15 1.99 -14.50
C LYS A 54 4.05 2.75 -15.48
N THR A 55 4.93 3.62 -14.98
CA THR A 55 5.72 4.52 -15.83
C THR A 55 7.17 4.06 -15.98
N ASN A 56 7.64 3.16 -15.12
CA ASN A 56 9.03 2.71 -15.04
C ASN A 56 10.05 3.86 -14.86
N GLU A 57 9.62 5.03 -14.39
CA GLU A 57 10.50 6.16 -14.14
C GLU A 57 11.27 5.99 -12.81
N ASN A 58 12.57 6.28 -12.83
CA ASN A 58 13.43 6.19 -11.65
C ASN A 58 12.99 7.12 -10.51
N LYS A 59 12.33 8.24 -10.82
CA LYS A 59 11.79 9.17 -9.82
C LYS A 59 10.87 8.45 -8.83
N TRP A 60 9.97 7.60 -9.32
CA TRP A 60 9.00 6.91 -8.48
C TRP A 60 9.64 5.76 -7.69
N LYS A 61 10.61 5.05 -8.29
CA LYS A 61 11.40 4.04 -7.59
C LYS A 61 12.17 4.66 -6.42
N ASN A 62 12.84 5.78 -6.64
CA ASN A 62 13.57 6.50 -5.59
C ASN A 62 12.64 6.93 -4.45
N LEU A 63 11.46 7.49 -4.77
CA LEU A 63 10.50 7.91 -3.76
C LEU A 63 9.92 6.72 -2.96
N ALA A 64 9.72 5.57 -3.62
CA ALA A 64 9.32 4.34 -2.94
C ALA A 64 10.40 3.87 -1.96
N PHE A 65 11.67 3.88 -2.37
CA PHE A 65 12.79 3.52 -1.49
C PHE A 65 12.95 4.50 -0.30
N GLU A 66 12.83 5.81 -0.53
CA GLU A 66 12.83 6.80 0.56
C GLU A 66 11.70 6.55 1.56
N SER A 67 10.52 6.14 1.08
CA SER A 67 9.38 5.79 1.94
C SER A 67 9.65 4.52 2.75
N ILE A 68 10.31 3.52 2.15
CA ILE A 68 10.74 2.29 2.82
C ILE A 68 11.77 2.61 3.91
N GLU A 69 12.77 3.44 3.65
CA GLU A 69 13.78 3.84 4.64
C GLU A 69 13.15 4.54 5.85
N LYS A 70 12.25 5.50 5.61
CA LYS A 70 11.51 6.18 6.68
C LYS A 70 10.64 5.18 7.46
N MET A 71 9.98 4.25 6.78
CA MET A 71 9.16 3.22 7.43
C MET A 71 10.01 2.22 8.25
N CYS A 72 11.23 1.92 7.80
CA CYS A 72 12.19 1.12 8.54
C CYS A 72 12.50 1.77 9.90
N HIS A 73 12.79 3.07 9.90
CA HIS A 73 13.04 3.80 11.15
C HIS A 73 11.85 3.73 12.12
N PHE A 74 10.61 3.83 11.62
CA PHE A 74 9.44 3.65 12.48
C PHE A 74 9.32 2.23 13.02
N ALA A 75 9.52 1.21 12.17
CA ALA A 75 9.44 -0.19 12.57
C ALA A 75 10.55 -0.61 13.56
N GLU A 76 11.73 -0.01 13.51
CA GLU A 76 12.80 -0.21 14.50
C GLU A 76 12.37 0.23 15.91
N HIS A 77 11.61 1.33 16.01
CA HIS A 77 11.19 1.89 17.29
C HIS A 77 9.90 1.27 17.83
N ALA A 78 8.99 0.85 16.95
CA ALA A 78 7.71 0.24 17.34
C ALA A 78 7.27 -0.82 16.30
N PRO A 79 7.92 -2.01 16.28
CA PRO A 79 7.68 -3.02 15.26
C PRO A 79 6.23 -3.54 15.27
N SER A 80 5.62 -3.68 16.46
CA SER A 80 4.20 -4.07 16.58
C SER A 80 3.26 -3.13 15.84
N ASN A 81 3.64 -1.86 15.65
CA ASN A 81 2.77 -0.84 15.09
C ASN A 81 3.03 -0.56 13.60
N TYR A 82 4.22 -0.87 13.10
CA TYR A 82 4.66 -0.40 11.77
C TYR A 82 5.30 -1.48 10.89
N LEU A 83 5.61 -2.66 11.44
CA LEU A 83 6.26 -3.73 10.66
C LEU A 83 5.40 -4.17 9.47
N HIS A 84 4.08 -4.26 9.62
CA HIS A 84 3.19 -4.64 8.53
C HIS A 84 3.17 -3.62 7.38
N MET A 85 3.29 -2.33 7.70
CA MET A 85 3.41 -1.26 6.70
C MET A 85 4.72 -1.37 5.93
N LEU A 86 5.84 -1.59 6.65
CA LEU A 86 7.16 -1.79 6.04
C LEU A 86 7.15 -3.01 5.11
N LEU A 87 6.64 -4.15 5.58
CA LEU A 87 6.58 -5.39 4.81
C LEU A 87 5.75 -5.22 3.54
N LEU A 88 4.64 -4.48 3.60
CA LEU A 88 3.84 -4.22 2.41
C LEU A 88 4.58 -3.35 1.40
N LEU A 89 5.27 -2.29 1.85
CA LEU A 89 6.07 -1.45 0.94
C LEU A 89 7.22 -2.24 0.30
N GLN A 90 7.87 -3.13 1.06
CA GLN A 90 8.91 -4.01 0.53
C GLN A 90 8.33 -4.98 -0.52
N ALA A 91 7.16 -5.56 -0.27
CA ALA A 91 6.48 -6.44 -1.24
C ALA A 91 6.19 -5.70 -2.56
N GLU A 92 5.65 -4.49 -2.47
CA GLU A 92 5.40 -3.63 -3.63
C GLU A 92 6.68 -3.27 -4.39
N SER A 93 7.79 -3.07 -3.68
CA SER A 93 9.09 -2.83 -4.33
C SER A 93 9.60 -4.02 -5.13
N SER A 94 9.43 -5.24 -4.60
CA SER A 94 9.76 -6.46 -5.33
C SER A 94 8.96 -6.60 -6.63
N VAL A 95 7.74 -6.03 -6.71
CA VAL A 95 6.95 -6.02 -7.96
C VAL A 95 7.66 -5.21 -9.04
N PHE A 96 7.98 -3.93 -8.79
CA PHE A 96 8.63 -3.08 -9.80
C PHE A 96 10.12 -3.42 -10.04
N LEU A 97 10.72 -4.23 -9.16
CA LEU A 97 12.05 -4.81 -9.35
C LEU A 97 12.03 -6.12 -10.15
N GLY A 98 10.86 -6.70 -10.42
CA GLY A 98 10.74 -7.95 -11.17
C GLY A 98 11.07 -9.20 -10.35
N GLU A 99 10.79 -9.18 -9.05
CA GLU A 99 11.09 -10.26 -8.10
C GLU A 99 9.80 -10.90 -7.56
N PRO A 100 9.04 -11.65 -8.37
CA PRO A 100 7.69 -12.10 -8.01
C PRO A 100 7.64 -13.05 -6.80
N ILE A 101 8.68 -13.87 -6.61
CA ILE A 101 8.76 -14.78 -5.46
C ILE A 101 8.89 -13.99 -4.15
N LEU A 102 9.69 -12.91 -4.16
CA LEU A 102 9.87 -12.05 -3.00
C LEU A 102 8.60 -11.21 -2.75
N ALA A 103 7.95 -10.72 -3.80
CA ALA A 103 6.68 -10.00 -3.68
C ALA A 103 5.60 -10.88 -3.03
N ALA A 104 5.38 -12.09 -3.52
CA ALA A 104 4.38 -13.02 -2.96
C ALA A 104 4.62 -13.30 -1.47
N LYS A 105 5.85 -13.63 -1.09
CA LYS A 105 6.22 -13.86 0.31
C LYS A 105 6.08 -12.59 1.15
N GLY A 106 6.41 -11.43 0.59
CA GLY A 106 6.26 -10.13 1.23
C GLY A 106 4.81 -9.81 1.58
N TYR A 107 3.88 -10.05 0.65
CA TYR A 107 2.45 -9.85 0.88
C TYR A 107 1.92 -10.74 2.01
N ASP A 108 2.25 -12.03 2.00
CA ASP A 108 1.84 -12.96 3.07
C ASP A 108 2.36 -12.52 4.45
N ASN A 109 3.63 -12.07 4.51
CA ASN A 109 4.21 -11.55 5.75
C ASN A 109 3.50 -10.27 6.22
N ALA A 110 3.19 -9.34 5.32
CA ALA A 110 2.48 -8.11 5.64
C ALA A 110 1.06 -8.39 6.17
N ILE A 111 0.33 -9.29 5.51
CA ILE A 111 -1.01 -9.74 5.92
C ILE A 111 -0.97 -10.35 7.31
N LYS A 112 0.00 -11.24 7.56
CA LYS A 112 0.17 -11.91 8.85
C LYS A 112 0.48 -10.90 9.95
N ALA A 113 1.46 -10.03 9.74
CA ALA A 113 1.88 -9.02 10.72
C ALA A 113 0.73 -8.05 11.06
N ALA A 114 -0.05 -7.61 10.06
CA ALA A 114 -1.21 -6.76 10.29
C ALA A 114 -2.30 -7.48 11.11
N GLY A 115 -2.55 -8.76 10.80
CA GLY A 115 -3.52 -9.58 11.51
C GLY A 115 -3.14 -9.83 12.97
N GLU A 116 -1.88 -10.18 13.24
CA GLU A 116 -1.37 -10.46 14.59
C GLU A 116 -1.46 -9.24 15.51
N ASN A 117 -1.32 -8.03 14.96
CA ASN A 117 -1.38 -6.78 15.73
C ASN A 117 -2.74 -6.06 15.63
N GLY A 118 -3.74 -6.66 14.99
CA GLY A 118 -5.12 -6.13 14.93
C GLY A 118 -5.35 -4.96 13.96
N PHE A 119 -4.43 -4.70 13.02
CA PHE A 119 -4.56 -3.66 12.01
C PHE A 119 -5.41 -4.12 10.81
N ILE A 120 -6.71 -4.32 11.06
CA ILE A 120 -7.63 -4.89 10.06
C ILE A 120 -7.73 -4.08 8.76
N GLN A 121 -7.60 -2.76 8.86
CA GLN A 121 -7.60 -1.86 7.69
C GLN A 121 -6.37 -2.09 6.79
N ASP A 122 -5.19 -2.26 7.40
CA ASP A 122 -3.95 -2.47 6.67
C ASP A 122 -3.86 -3.92 6.16
N GLN A 123 -4.43 -4.86 6.91
CA GLN A 123 -4.60 -6.24 6.46
C GLN A 123 -5.50 -6.31 5.20
N ALA A 124 -6.60 -5.54 5.18
CA ALA A 124 -7.48 -5.47 4.01
C ALA A 124 -6.77 -4.90 2.78
N ILE A 125 -5.97 -3.84 2.96
CA ILE A 125 -5.13 -3.27 1.90
C ILE A 125 -4.12 -4.31 1.41
N ALA A 126 -3.41 -4.98 2.32
CA ALA A 126 -2.41 -5.99 1.94
C ALA A 126 -3.04 -7.15 1.15
N TYR A 127 -4.24 -7.62 1.54
CA TYR A 127 -5.00 -8.59 0.76
C TYR A 127 -5.37 -8.08 -0.63
N GLU A 128 -5.86 -6.85 -0.76
CA GLU A 128 -6.22 -6.28 -2.06
C GLU A 128 -5.00 -6.16 -2.98
N ARG A 129 -3.85 -5.75 -2.44
CA ARG A 129 -2.60 -5.66 -3.18
C ARG A 129 -2.06 -7.01 -3.62
N ALA A 130 -2.13 -8.02 -2.73
CA ALA A 130 -1.79 -9.40 -3.08
C ALA A 130 -2.70 -9.94 -4.20
N GLY A 131 -4.00 -9.65 -4.13
CA GLY A 131 -4.97 -10.03 -5.17
C GLY A 131 -4.63 -9.41 -6.52
N LEU A 132 -4.31 -8.11 -6.55
CA LEU A 132 -3.88 -7.42 -7.76
C LEU A 132 -2.60 -8.01 -8.34
N PHE A 133 -1.60 -8.25 -7.49
CA PHE A 133 -0.35 -8.88 -7.91
C PHE A 133 -0.59 -10.25 -8.55
N HIS A 134 -1.38 -11.12 -7.92
CA HIS A 134 -1.66 -12.44 -8.48
C HIS A 134 -2.46 -12.39 -9.77
N LEU A 135 -3.37 -11.42 -9.91
CA LEU A 135 -4.11 -11.19 -11.14
C LEU A 135 -3.16 -10.77 -12.28
N GLU A 136 -2.24 -9.84 -12.02
CA GLU A 136 -1.24 -9.40 -13.00
C GLU A 136 -0.26 -10.51 -13.40
N GLN A 137 -0.02 -11.49 -12.51
CA GLN A 137 0.76 -12.70 -12.80
C GLN A 137 -0.04 -13.81 -13.53
N GLY A 138 -1.33 -13.58 -13.82
CA GLY A 138 -2.21 -14.55 -14.48
C GLY A 138 -2.68 -15.71 -13.58
N ASN A 139 -2.63 -15.54 -12.25
CA ASN A 139 -3.08 -16.54 -11.29
C ASN A 139 -4.44 -16.14 -10.68
N ASP A 140 -5.50 -16.26 -11.49
CA ASP A 140 -6.87 -15.84 -11.14
C ASP A 140 -7.41 -16.52 -9.89
N SER A 141 -7.04 -17.79 -9.65
CA SER A 141 -7.48 -18.53 -8.46
C SER A 141 -6.92 -17.91 -7.18
N MET A 142 -5.62 -17.59 -7.15
CA MET A 142 -5.01 -16.92 -5.99
C MET A 142 -5.54 -15.49 -5.86
N ALA A 143 -5.69 -14.77 -6.97
CA ALA A 143 -6.25 -13.43 -6.97
C ALA A 143 -7.65 -13.40 -6.32
N SER A 144 -8.52 -14.33 -6.72
CA SER A 144 -9.88 -14.43 -6.18
C SER A 144 -9.89 -14.73 -4.68
N GLN A 145 -9.00 -15.61 -4.21
CA GLN A 145 -8.87 -15.90 -2.78
C GLN A 145 -8.49 -14.64 -1.98
N TYR A 146 -7.46 -13.91 -2.43
CA TYR A 146 -7.03 -12.69 -1.75
C TYR A 146 -8.08 -11.58 -1.80
N TYR A 147 -8.76 -11.39 -2.94
CA TYR A 147 -9.84 -10.40 -3.03
C TYR A 147 -11.03 -10.74 -2.14
N GLY A 148 -11.40 -12.02 -2.01
CA GLY A 148 -12.42 -12.45 -1.06
C GLY A 148 -12.04 -12.13 0.39
N GLN A 149 -10.77 -12.32 0.76
CA GLN A 149 -10.26 -11.94 2.09
C GLN A 149 -10.24 -10.42 2.30
N ALA A 150 -9.81 -9.65 1.30
CA ALA A 150 -9.84 -8.18 1.33
C ALA A 150 -11.27 -7.66 1.53
N HIS A 151 -12.23 -8.20 0.78
CA HIS A 151 -13.64 -7.86 0.90
C HIS A 151 -14.16 -8.10 2.33
N ASN A 152 -13.90 -9.29 2.88
CA ASN A 152 -14.32 -9.63 4.24
C ASN A 152 -13.66 -8.75 5.30
N ALA A 153 -12.37 -8.42 5.14
CA ALA A 153 -11.66 -7.52 6.03
C ALA A 153 -12.22 -6.09 5.97
N TYR A 154 -12.52 -5.57 4.77
CA TYR A 154 -13.17 -4.27 4.61
C TYR A 154 -14.58 -4.22 5.23
N LEU A 155 -15.37 -5.30 5.11
CA LEU A 155 -16.67 -5.39 5.77
C LEU A 155 -16.54 -5.36 7.30
N LYS A 156 -15.62 -6.14 7.86
CA LYS A 156 -15.35 -6.17 9.31
C LYS A 156 -14.85 -4.82 9.83
N TRP A 157 -14.04 -4.11 9.04
CA TRP A 157 -13.59 -2.75 9.38
C TRP A 157 -14.72 -1.70 9.28
N GLY A 158 -15.76 -1.96 8.48
CA GLY A 158 -16.90 -1.06 8.26
C GLY A 158 -16.81 -0.24 6.96
N ALA A 159 -15.82 -0.48 6.11
CA ALA A 159 -15.67 0.20 4.82
C ALA A 159 -16.53 -0.41 3.71
N LYS A 160 -17.84 -0.40 3.91
CA LYS A 160 -18.82 -1.02 3.00
C LYS A 160 -18.68 -0.55 1.55
N ARG A 161 -18.49 0.75 1.31
CA ARG A 161 -18.32 1.30 -0.05
C ARG A 161 -17.09 0.73 -0.77
N LYS A 162 -16.01 0.47 -0.04
CA LYS A 162 -14.80 -0.13 -0.61
C LYS A 162 -15.00 -1.61 -0.88
N ALA A 163 -15.64 -2.34 0.04
CA ALA A 163 -16.02 -3.73 -0.18
C ALA A 163 -16.90 -3.87 -1.45
N ASP A 164 -17.92 -3.03 -1.58
CA ASP A 164 -18.79 -3.00 -2.77
C ASP A 164 -18.00 -2.67 -4.05
N GLN A 165 -17.06 -1.73 -4.00
CA GLN A 165 -16.18 -1.42 -5.12
C GLN A 165 -15.35 -2.64 -5.52
N LEU A 166 -14.75 -3.34 -4.55
CA LEU A 166 -13.91 -4.50 -4.80
C LEU A 166 -14.72 -5.61 -5.47
N ARG A 167 -15.93 -5.90 -4.97
CA ARG A 167 -16.85 -6.89 -5.56
C ARG A 167 -17.24 -6.56 -7.02
N LEU A 168 -17.33 -5.27 -7.36
CA LEU A 168 -17.70 -4.85 -8.71
C LEU A 168 -16.56 -4.98 -9.73
N HIS A 169 -15.30 -4.88 -9.29
CA HIS A 169 -14.14 -4.77 -10.19
C HIS A 169 -13.18 -5.96 -10.12
N CYS A 170 -13.32 -6.82 -9.11
CA CYS A 170 -12.42 -7.95 -8.89
C CYS A 170 -13.19 -9.27 -8.91
N PRO A 171 -12.64 -10.32 -9.52
CA PRO A 171 -13.28 -11.64 -9.53
C PRO A 171 -13.12 -12.30 -8.14
N PHE A 172 -14.22 -12.59 -7.45
CA PHE A 172 -14.31 -13.50 -6.29
C PHE A 172 -15.76 -13.79 -5.91
#